data_AF-A0A6B3F7G9-F1
#
_entry.id   AF-A0A6B3F7G9-F1
#
_cell.length_a   1.000
_cell.length_b   1.000
_cell.length_c   1.000
_cell.angle_alpha   90.00
_cell.angle_beta   90.00
_cell.angle_gamma   90.00
#
_symmetry.space_group_name_H-M   'P 1'
#
loop_
_entity.id
_entity.type
_entity.pdbx_description
1 polymer ?
#
loop_
_entity_poly.entity_id
_entity_poly.type
_entity_poly.pdbx_seq_one_letter_code
_entity_poly.pdbx_strand_id
1 'polypeptide(L)'
;STPAAAGRLMTARAAVAEKLPELATATAPAGQAALLHEHLGALALAQPATSLPVPELIRTGSERKAQLWTRAAIAFTVLLIGLTLITLATAPRKYETPQSPAQRVGGVPALGGPQKLTPQDKKLRKKLGGELVHGPARLVPRVG
;
A
#
# COMPACT_ATOMS: atom_id res chain seq x y z
N SER A 1 15.13 1.38 -8.56
CA SER A 1 16.32 1.22 -7.71
C SER A 1 15.89 0.99 -6.28
N THR A 2 16.23 -0.16 -5.70
CA THR A 2 15.76 -0.55 -4.36
C THR A 2 16.61 0.09 -3.25
N PRO A 3 16.00 0.54 -2.13
CA PRO A 3 16.72 1.19 -1.03
C PRO A 3 17.79 0.28 -0.39
N ALA A 4 17.57 -1.03 -0.40
CA ALA A 4 18.56 -2.01 0.05
C ALA A 4 19.84 -2.01 -0.82
N ALA A 5 19.73 -1.73 -2.11
CA ALA A 5 20.91 -1.61 -2.99
C ALA A 5 21.70 -0.33 -2.70
N ALA A 6 21.01 0.77 -2.36
CA ALA A 6 21.65 2.04 -2.01
C ALA A 6 22.48 1.92 -0.72
N GLY A 7 21.94 1.23 0.31
CA GLY A 7 22.69 0.97 1.55
C GLY A 7 23.96 0.16 1.32
N ARG A 8 23.86 -0.92 0.54
CA ARG A 8 25.02 -1.76 0.18
C ARG A 8 26.09 -0.98 -0.60
N LEU A 9 25.68 -0.08 -1.50
CA LEU A 9 26.58 0.77 -2.28
C LEU A 9 27.31 1.80 -1.41
N MET A 10 26.62 2.40 -0.43
CA MET A 10 27.22 3.34 0.50
C MET A 10 28.25 2.67 1.42
N THR A 11 27.94 1.47 1.94
CA THR A 11 28.89 0.69 2.73
C THR A 11 30.12 0.30 1.91
N ALA A 12 29.93 -0.12 0.66
CA ALA A 12 31.04 -0.44 -0.24
C ALA A 12 31.90 0.79 -0.53
N ARG A 13 31.29 1.96 -0.77
CA ARG A 13 32.02 3.22 -0.99
C ARG A 13 32.83 3.65 0.23
N ALA A 14 32.27 3.49 1.42
CA ALA A 14 32.98 3.77 2.68
C ALA A 14 34.19 2.85 2.86
N ALA A 15 34.03 1.54 2.63
CA ALA A 15 35.13 0.57 2.71
C ALA A 15 36.24 0.85 1.67
N VAL A 16 35.88 1.32 0.47
CA VAL A 16 36.86 1.73 -0.55
C VAL A 16 37.60 3.01 -0.14
N ALA A 17 36.90 3.99 0.45
CA ALA A 17 37.51 5.22 0.94
C ALA A 17 38.50 4.96 2.10
N GLU A 18 38.26 3.95 2.94
CA GLU A 18 39.22 3.51 3.96
C GLU A 18 40.50 2.89 3.38
N LYS A 19 40.41 2.24 2.20
CA LYS A 19 41.56 1.60 1.55
C LYS A 19 42.34 2.53 0.64
N LEU A 20 41.68 3.52 0.04
CA LEU A 20 42.30 4.57 -0.77
C LEU A 20 42.00 5.95 -0.15
N PRO A 21 42.81 6.41 0.81
CA PRO A 21 42.62 7.70 1.47
C PRO A 21 42.76 8.89 0.49
N GLU A 22 43.51 8.72 -0.61
CA GLU A 22 43.62 9.70 -1.71
C GLU A 22 42.29 9.97 -2.43
N LEU A 23 41.31 9.06 -2.35
CA LEU A 23 39.96 9.32 -2.84
C LEU A 23 39.10 10.03 -1.78
N ALA A 24 39.37 9.83 -0.50
CA ALA A 24 38.62 10.48 0.58
C ALA A 24 38.93 11.99 0.67
N THR A 25 40.11 12.43 0.24
CA THR A 25 40.53 13.84 0.22
C THR A 25 39.88 14.65 -0.90
N ALA A 26 39.46 14.01 -1.99
CA ALA A 26 38.71 14.65 -3.07
C ALA A 26 37.22 14.83 -2.66
N THR A 27 36.88 16.01 -2.14
CA THR A 27 35.52 16.33 -1.65
C THR A 27 34.46 16.37 -2.77
N ALA A 28 34.87 16.56 -4.02
CA ALA A 28 33.97 16.63 -5.17
C ALA A 28 33.86 15.26 -5.89
N PRO A 29 32.64 14.78 -6.19
CA PRO A 29 32.44 13.49 -6.85
C PRO A 29 33.07 13.40 -8.25
N ALA A 30 33.19 14.53 -8.95
CA ALA A 30 33.87 14.60 -10.25
C ALA A 30 35.40 14.43 -10.12
N GLY A 31 36.02 14.99 -9.07
CA GLY A 31 37.45 14.82 -8.80
C GLY A 31 37.82 13.41 -8.36
N GLN A 32 36.96 12.77 -7.54
CA GLN A 32 37.11 11.35 -7.19
C GLN A 32 37.05 10.45 -8.42
N ALA A 33 36.12 10.71 -9.35
CA ALA A 33 36.00 9.90 -10.56
C ALA A 33 37.24 10.01 -11.45
N ALA A 34 37.82 11.21 -11.59
CA ALA A 34 39.04 11.43 -12.37
C ALA A 34 40.25 10.68 -11.77
N LEU A 35 40.48 10.80 -10.46
CA LEU A 35 41.57 10.10 -9.77
C LEU A 35 41.42 8.58 -9.83
N LEU A 36 40.19 8.07 -9.71
CA LEU A 36 39.90 6.65 -9.87
C LEU A 36 40.24 6.18 -11.29
N HIS A 37 39.89 6.97 -12.31
CA HIS A 37 40.15 6.62 -13.71
C HIS A 37 41.65 6.57 -14.01
N GLU A 38 42.40 7.52 -13.48
CA GLU A 38 43.86 7.58 -13.62
C GLU A 38 44.54 6.38 -12.93
N HIS A 39 44.13 6.06 -11.69
CA HIS A 39 44.66 4.88 -10.97
C HIS A 39 44.30 3.57 -11.66
N LEU A 40 43.07 3.41 -12.14
CA LEU A 40 42.65 2.22 -12.87
C LEU A 40 43.37 2.10 -14.22
N GLY A 41 43.62 3.23 -14.90
CA GLY A 41 44.43 3.28 -16.11
C GLY A 41 45.88 2.86 -15.85
N ALA A 42 46.50 3.40 -14.80
CA ALA A 42 47.86 3.05 -14.39
C ALA A 42 47.97 1.56 -14.01
N LEU A 43 46.99 1.01 -13.27
CA LEU A 43 46.91 -0.40 -12.93
C LEU A 43 46.69 -1.29 -14.16
N ALA A 44 45.85 -0.86 -15.11
CA ALA A 44 45.59 -1.60 -16.34
C ALA A 44 46.83 -1.66 -17.25
N LEU A 45 47.70 -0.64 -17.20
CA LEU A 45 48.96 -0.64 -17.94
C LEU A 45 50.07 -1.42 -17.21
N ALA A 46 50.07 -1.44 -15.88
CA ALA A 46 51.07 -2.13 -15.07
C ALA A 46 50.82 -3.64 -14.94
N GLN A 47 49.56 -4.08 -15.03
CA GLN A 47 49.17 -5.49 -14.90
C GLN A 47 48.68 -6.03 -16.26
N PRO A 48 49.37 -6.99 -16.91
CA PRO A 48 48.82 -7.70 -18.05
C PRO A 48 47.53 -8.38 -17.61
N ALA A 49 46.41 -8.06 -18.28
CA ALA A 49 45.09 -8.51 -17.87
C ALA A 49 45.00 -10.04 -17.82
N THR A 50 45.07 -10.61 -16.63
CA THR A 50 44.74 -12.01 -16.36
C THR A 50 43.31 -12.24 -16.82
N SER A 51 43.15 -12.86 -17.99
CA SER A 51 41.94 -13.49 -18.54
C SER A 51 40.63 -13.07 -17.85
N LEU A 52 40.22 -11.82 -18.03
CA LEU A 52 38.91 -11.38 -17.57
C LEU A 52 37.85 -12.13 -18.38
N PRO A 53 36.84 -12.73 -17.73
CA PRO A 53 35.75 -13.39 -18.44
C PRO A 53 35.08 -12.40 -19.40
N VAL A 54 34.77 -12.88 -20.61
CA VAL A 54 34.27 -12.05 -21.72
C VAL A 54 33.10 -11.17 -21.24
N PRO A 55 33.19 -9.83 -21.37
CA PRO A 55 32.20 -8.88 -20.84
C PRO A 55 30.75 -9.17 -21.26
N GLU A 56 30.59 -9.79 -22.43
CA GLU A 56 29.31 -10.17 -23.03
C GLU A 56 28.56 -11.23 -22.21
N LEU A 57 29.27 -12.16 -21.55
CA LEU A 57 28.67 -13.23 -20.76
C LEU A 57 27.98 -12.68 -19.49
N ILE A 58 28.56 -11.65 -18.88
CA ILE A 58 28.06 -11.02 -17.65
C ILE A 58 26.81 -10.18 -17.97
N ARG A 59 26.83 -9.46 -19.09
CA ARG A 59 25.70 -8.65 -19.55
C ARG A 59 24.50 -9.52 -19.92
N THR A 60 24.72 -10.55 -20.73
CA THR A 60 23.64 -11.46 -21.17
C THR A 60 23.03 -12.28 -20.03
N GLY A 61 23.85 -12.73 -19.07
CA GLY A 61 23.38 -13.48 -17.90
C GLY A 61 22.47 -12.67 -16.98
N SER A 62 22.84 -11.42 -16.70
CA SER A 62 22.03 -10.51 -15.86
C SER A 62 20.72 -10.10 -16.54
N GLU A 63 20.75 -9.88 -17.85
CA GLU A 63 19.57 -9.50 -18.64
C GLU A 63 18.53 -10.62 -18.71
N ARG A 64 18.97 -11.87 -18.92
CA ARG A 64 18.08 -13.05 -18.89
C ARG A 64 17.43 -13.21 -17.53
N LYS A 65 18.19 -13.02 -16.44
CA LYS A 65 17.65 -13.15 -15.08
C LYS A 65 16.61 -12.06 -14.80
N ALA A 66 16.89 -10.81 -15.17
CA ALA A 66 15.92 -9.72 -15.04
C ALA A 66 14.63 -10.00 -15.82
N GLN A 67 14.75 -10.41 -17.09
CA GLN A 67 13.61 -10.78 -17.94
C GLN A 67 12.76 -11.91 -17.32
N LEU A 68 13.40 -12.95 -16.78
CA LEU A 68 12.70 -14.05 -16.10
C LEU A 68 11.94 -13.58 -14.87
N TRP A 69 12.55 -12.73 -14.02
CA TRP A 69 11.88 -12.18 -12.84
C TRP A 69 10.71 -11.27 -13.21
N THR A 70 10.85 -10.46 -14.26
CA THR A 70 9.74 -9.63 -14.76
C THR A 70 8.59 -10.50 -15.26
N ARG A 71 8.86 -11.52 -16.06
CA ARG A 71 7.83 -12.46 -16.53
C ARG A 71 7.18 -13.21 -15.38
N ALA A 72 7.94 -13.66 -14.39
CA ALA A 72 7.42 -14.32 -13.21
C ALA A 72 6.50 -13.39 -12.39
N ALA A 73 6.90 -12.13 -12.20
CA ALA A 73 6.07 -11.14 -11.52
C ALA A 73 4.75 -10.90 -12.27
N ILE A 74 4.79 -10.73 -13.60
CA ILE A 74 3.60 -10.55 -14.43
C ILE A 74 2.67 -11.77 -14.32
N ALA A 75 3.23 -12.98 -14.48
CA ALA A 75 2.45 -14.22 -14.38
C ALA A 75 1.78 -14.36 -13.01
N PHE A 76 2.50 -14.03 -11.94
CA PHE A 76 1.96 -14.05 -10.58
C PHE A 76 0.84 -13.04 -10.38
N THR A 77 0.96 -11.81 -10.90
CA THR A 77 -0.12 -10.82 -10.84
C THR A 77 -1.36 -11.28 -11.60
N VAL A 78 -1.20 -11.84 -12.80
CA VAL A 78 -2.32 -12.39 -13.57
C VAL A 78 -2.98 -13.55 -12.82
N LEU A 79 -2.19 -14.42 -12.19
CA LEU A 79 -2.70 -15.50 -11.36
C LEU A 79 -3.53 -14.99 -10.18
N LEU A 80 -3.05 -13.97 -9.46
CA LEU A 80 -3.79 -13.36 -8.35
C LEU A 80 -5.12 -12.77 -8.83
N ILE A 81 -5.12 -12.03 -9.93
CA ILE A 81 -6.35 -11.46 -10.52
C ILE A 81 -7.33 -12.58 -10.89
N GLY A 82 -6.85 -13.65 -11.53
CA GLY A 82 -7.68 -14.81 -11.86
C GLY A 82 -8.27 -15.47 -10.62
N LEU A 83 -7.47 -15.66 -9.57
CA LEU A 83 -7.93 -16.22 -8.29
C LEU A 83 -8.98 -15.33 -7.62
N THR A 84 -8.79 -14.01 -7.63
CA THR A 84 -9.76 -13.05 -7.09
C THR A 84 -11.08 -13.11 -7.88
N LEU A 85 -11.04 -13.19 -9.21
CA LEU A 85 -12.24 -13.32 -10.04
C LEU A 85 -12.98 -14.64 -9.79
N ILE A 86 -12.25 -15.75 -9.67
CA ILE A 86 -12.84 -17.06 -9.32
C ILE A 86 -13.50 -16.97 -7.94
N THR A 87 -12.82 -16.38 -6.96
CA THR A 87 -13.36 -16.20 -5.61
C THR A 87 -14.64 -15.36 -5.62
N LEU A 88 -14.68 -14.30 -6.43
CA LEU A 88 -15.89 -13.47 -6.59
C LEU A 88 -17.04 -14.23 -7.28
N ALA A 89 -16.72 -15.17 -8.17
CA ALA A 89 -17.70 -16.02 -8.84
C ALA A 89 -18.25 -17.11 -7.91
N THR A 90 -17.41 -17.67 -7.02
CA THR A 90 -17.79 -18.78 -6.14
C THR A 90 -18.27 -18.34 -4.75
N ALA A 91 -17.94 -17.12 -4.32
CA ALA A 91 -18.36 -16.61 -3.02
C ALA A 91 -19.90 -16.45 -2.95
N PRO A 92 -20.54 -16.92 -1.87
CA PRO A 92 -21.96 -16.71 -1.64
C PRO A 92 -22.23 -15.20 -1.50
N ARG A 93 -22.90 -14.62 -2.51
CA ARG A 93 -23.15 -13.16 -2.61
C ARG A 93 -24.15 -12.63 -1.58
N LYS A 94 -24.86 -13.51 -0.90
CA LYS A 94 -25.89 -13.17 0.07
C LYS A 94 -25.59 -13.87 1.37
N TYR A 95 -25.30 -13.07 2.39
CA TYR A 95 -25.34 -13.53 3.76
C TYR A 95 -26.80 -13.47 4.21
N GLU A 96 -27.45 -14.63 4.31
CA GLU A 96 -28.70 -14.73 5.05
C GLU A 96 -28.37 -14.91 6.52
N THR A 97 -28.69 -13.92 7.34
CA THR A 97 -28.48 -13.99 8.78
C THR A 97 -29.33 -15.14 9.31
N PRO A 98 -28.73 -16.20 9.89
CA PRO A 98 -29.50 -17.27 10.48
C PRO A 98 -30.38 -16.68 11.57
N GLN A 99 -31.66 -17.07 11.62
CA GLN A 99 -32.56 -16.61 12.67
C GLN A 99 -31.94 -16.96 14.02
N SER A 100 -31.66 -15.93 14.82
CA SER A 100 -31.12 -16.13 16.15
C SER A 100 -32.15 -16.89 17.00
N PRO A 101 -31.71 -17.88 17.79
CA PRO A 101 -32.61 -18.58 18.69
C PRO A 101 -33.23 -17.56 19.65
N ALA A 102 -34.55 -17.69 19.89
CA ALA A 102 -35.29 -16.77 20.75
C ALA A 102 -34.75 -16.83 22.19
N GLN A 103 -33.89 -15.88 22.53
CA GLN A 103 -33.41 -15.67 23.89
C GLN A 103 -34.54 -14.98 24.68
N ARG A 104 -35.08 -15.63 25.71
CA ARG A 104 -35.98 -14.94 26.66
C ARG A 104 -35.18 -13.89 27.42
N VAL A 105 -35.26 -12.65 26.96
CA VAL A 105 -34.76 -11.49 27.71
C VAL A 105 -35.74 -11.22 28.86
N GLY A 106 -35.33 -11.54 30.08
CA GLY A 106 -36.04 -11.15 31.29
C GLY A 106 -35.83 -9.65 31.54
N GLY A 107 -36.91 -8.91 31.82
CA GLY A 107 -36.84 -7.49 32.18
C GLY A 107 -37.23 -6.50 31.09
N VAL A 108 -37.66 -6.95 29.91
CA VAL A 108 -38.39 -6.06 28.98
C VAL A 108 -39.78 -5.77 29.58
N PRO A 109 -40.16 -4.50 29.77
CA PRO A 109 -41.52 -4.14 30.16
C PRO A 109 -42.50 -4.77 29.17
N ALA A 110 -43.53 -5.45 29.69
CA ALA A 110 -44.58 -6.06 28.86
C ALA A 110 -45.09 -5.03 27.85
N LEU A 111 -44.87 -5.30 26.56
CA LEU A 111 -45.11 -4.47 25.39
C LEU A 111 -46.05 -3.27 25.64
N GLY A 112 -45.51 -2.24 26.27
CA GLY A 112 -46.18 -0.97 26.49
C GLY A 112 -46.03 -0.19 25.21
N GLY A 113 -46.88 -0.47 24.22
CA GLY A 113 -47.03 0.42 23.07
C GLY A 113 -47.17 1.88 23.53
N PRO A 114 -46.85 2.87 22.68
CA PRO A 114 -46.85 4.27 23.06
C PRO A 114 -48.10 4.61 23.87
N GLN A 115 -47.91 5.24 25.04
CA GLN A 115 -48.96 5.51 26.01
C GLN A 115 -50.19 6.11 25.29
N LYS A 116 -51.36 5.51 25.50
CA LYS A 116 -52.58 5.93 24.81
C LYS A 116 -52.80 7.42 25.09
N LEU A 117 -52.80 8.24 24.04
CA LEU A 117 -52.99 9.69 24.17
C LEU A 117 -54.30 9.95 24.91
N THR A 118 -54.17 10.65 26.03
CA THR A 118 -55.32 11.14 26.79
C THR A 118 -56.08 12.19 25.97
N PRO A 119 -57.34 12.51 26.31
CA PRO A 119 -58.11 13.54 25.60
C PRO A 119 -57.38 14.90 25.59
N GLN A 120 -56.62 15.21 26.64
CA GLN A 120 -55.81 16.42 26.75
C GLN A 120 -54.68 16.41 25.72
N ASP A 121 -53.97 15.28 25.57
CA ASP A 121 -52.89 15.14 24.59
C ASP A 121 -53.39 15.27 23.15
N LYS A 122 -54.60 14.76 22.86
CA LYS A 122 -55.23 14.93 21.54
C LYS A 122 -55.54 16.39 21.25
N LYS A 123 -56.01 17.15 22.24
CA LYS A 123 -56.30 18.59 22.11
C LYS A 123 -55.01 19.38 21.93
N LEU A 124 -53.97 19.05 22.69
CA LEU A 124 -52.65 19.67 22.57
C LEU A 124 -52.03 19.40 21.21
N ARG A 125 -52.06 18.15 20.73
CA ARG A 125 -51.58 17.78 19.39
C ARG A 125 -52.32 18.53 18.28
N LYS A 126 -53.64 18.68 18.39
CA LYS A 126 -54.44 19.45 17.42
C LYS A 126 -54.07 20.93 17.43
N LYS A 127 -53.83 21.51 18.61
CA LYS A 127 -53.37 22.89 18.76
C LYS A 127 -51.98 23.09 18.15
N LEU A 128 -51.02 22.26 18.54
CA LEU A 128 -49.65 22.29 18.02
C LEU A 128 -49.59 22.04 16.51
N GLY A 129 -50.39 21.11 15.99
CA GLY A 129 -50.47 20.86 14.55
C GLY A 129 -51.01 22.04 13.75
N GLY A 130 -51.90 22.86 14.33
CA GLY A 130 -52.39 24.10 13.71
C GLY A 130 -51.41 25.28 13.82
N GLU A 131 -50.61 25.31 14.88
CA GLU A 131 -49.69 26.41 15.19
C GLU A 131 -48.30 26.21 14.53
N LEU A 132 -47.85 24.97 14.37
CA LEU A 132 -46.51 24.62 13.86
C LEU A 132 -46.35 24.72 12.34
N VAL A 133 -47.41 25.04 11.58
CA VAL A 133 -47.30 25.32 10.13
C VAL A 133 -46.57 26.66 9.86
N HIS A 134 -46.37 27.49 10.89
CA HIS A 134 -45.71 28.81 10.75
C HIS A 134 -44.34 28.94 11.44
N GLY A 135 -43.70 27.84 11.83
CA GLY A 135 -42.31 27.87 12.31
C GLY A 135 -41.30 27.93 11.16
N PRO A 136 -40.19 28.69 11.27
CA PRO A 136 -39.24 28.84 10.17
C PRO A 136 -38.68 27.47 9.76
N ALA A 137 -38.68 27.24 8.44
CA ALA A 137 -38.35 26.03 7.71
C ALA A 137 -37.54 24.98 8.49
N ARG A 138 -38.17 23.84 8.80
CA ARG A 138 -37.43 22.65 9.23
C ARG A 138 -36.50 22.24 8.09
N LEU A 139 -35.20 22.26 8.34
CA LEU A 139 -34.20 21.70 7.44
C LEU A 139 -34.48 20.21 7.25
N VAL A 140 -34.87 19.84 6.04
CA VAL A 140 -34.99 18.44 5.62
C VAL A 140 -33.56 17.91 5.43
N PRO A 141 -33.16 16.79 6.06
CA PRO A 141 -31.82 16.26 5.86
C PRO A 141 -31.66 15.85 4.39
N ARG A 142 -30.66 16.45 3.73
CA ARG A 142 -30.28 16.09 2.37
C ARG A 142 -29.60 14.73 2.44
N VAL A 143 -30.22 13.73 1.82
CA VAL A 143 -29.59 12.44 1.56
C VAL A 143 -28.36 12.70 0.70
N GLY A 144 -27.19 12.41 1.27
CA GLY A 144 -25.90 12.37 0.57
C GLY A 144 -25.73 11.04 -0.15
#